data_AF-A0A2J8RT43-F1
#
_entry.id   AF-A0A2J8RT43-F1
#
_cell.length_a   1.000
_cell.length_b   1.000
_cell.length_c   1.000
_cell.angle_alpha   90.00
_cell.angle_beta   90.00
_cell.angle_gamma   90.00
#
_symmetry.space_group_name_H-M   'P 1'
#
loop_
_entity.id
_entity.type
_entity.pdbx_description
1 polymer ?
#
loop_
_entity_poly.entity_id
_entity_poly.type
_entity_poly.pdbx_seq_one_letter_code
_entity_poly.pdbx_strand_id
1 'polypeptide(L)'
;MGPLSAPPCTQCITWKGLLLTASLLNFWNPPTTAQVTIEAQLPKVSEAKDVLLLVHNLPQNLAGYVWYKGQMTYLYHYITSYVVDGQRIIYGPAYSGRETVYSNASLLIQNVTWEDAGSYTLHIIKRGDGTAGVTGHFTFTLYLETPKPSISSSNLNPREAMEAVSLTCDPATPVASYLWWMNGQNLPMTHRLQLSETNRTLFLLGVTKDIAGPYECEIRNPVSASRSDPVTLNLLHGPDLPRIYPSFTYYRSGENLYLSCFADSNPPAEYSWTINGKFQLSGRKFSIPQITTKHSGLYACSVRNSATGKESSKSMTIKVS
;
A
#
# COMPACT_ATOMS: atom_id res chain seq x y z
N MET A 1 -19.28 -64.40 49.17
CA MET A 1 -19.74 -65.79 48.96
C MET A 1 -19.36 -66.19 47.54
N GLY A 2 -18.85 -67.41 47.33
CA GLY A 2 -18.55 -67.95 45.99
C GLY A 2 -19.81 -68.48 45.27
N PRO A 3 -19.69 -69.30 44.20
CA PRO A 3 -18.64 -70.30 43.99
C PRO A 3 -17.95 -70.30 42.59
N LEU A 4 -16.93 -71.18 42.45
CA LEU A 4 -16.25 -71.54 41.21
C LEU A 4 -16.80 -72.85 40.58
N SER A 5 -16.62 -72.99 39.27
CA SER A 5 -16.48 -74.28 38.53
C SER A 5 -16.16 -73.99 37.04
N ALA A 6 -15.38 -74.76 36.26
CA ALA A 6 -14.33 -75.77 36.48
C ALA A 6 -13.48 -75.90 35.16
N PRO A 7 -12.30 -76.57 35.13
CA PRO A 7 -11.28 -76.42 34.06
C PRO A 7 -11.32 -77.53 32.96
N PRO A 8 -10.42 -77.55 31.94
CA PRO A 8 -9.14 -78.27 32.07
C PRO A 8 -7.92 -77.75 31.22
N CYS A 9 -6.76 -78.41 31.43
CA CYS A 9 -5.53 -78.59 30.60
C CYS A 9 -5.54 -78.13 29.12
N THR A 10 -4.42 -77.74 28.47
CA THR A 10 -2.96 -77.91 28.71
C THR A 10 -2.20 -76.75 27.98
N GLN A 11 -0.88 -76.61 27.79
CA GLN A 11 0.32 -77.48 27.91
C GLN A 11 1.59 -76.64 28.25
N CYS A 12 2.79 -77.25 28.21
CA CYS A 12 4.10 -76.58 28.37
C CYS A 12 4.66 -76.04 27.05
N ILE A 13 5.64 -75.11 27.10
CA ILE A 13 7.04 -75.38 26.72
C ILE A 13 7.98 -74.24 27.17
N THR A 14 9.24 -74.62 27.40
CA THR A 14 10.30 -73.94 28.15
C THR A 14 10.93 -72.72 27.47
N TRP A 15 11.34 -71.76 28.31
CA TRP A 15 12.24 -70.66 27.96
C TRP A 15 13.66 -71.19 27.64
N LYS A 16 14.27 -70.73 26.54
CA LYS A 16 15.72 -70.79 26.31
C LYS A 16 16.17 -69.42 25.80
N GLY A 17 17.07 -68.78 26.53
CA GLY A 17 17.62 -67.48 26.13
C GLY A 17 18.54 -67.61 24.92
N LEU A 18 18.47 -66.62 24.03
CA LEU A 18 19.49 -66.37 23.02
C LEU A 18 20.19 -65.04 23.35
N LEU A 19 21.51 -65.01 23.14
CA LEU A 19 22.37 -63.86 23.44
C LEU A 19 22.05 -62.67 22.53
N LEU A 20 21.82 -61.49 23.13
CA LEU A 20 21.80 -60.22 22.42
C LEU A 20 23.24 -59.79 22.11
N THR A 21 23.72 -60.09 20.91
CA THR A 21 24.90 -59.43 20.36
C THR A 21 24.54 -58.01 19.94
N ALA A 22 25.03 -57.02 20.68
CA ALA A 22 24.85 -55.61 20.34
C ALA A 22 25.71 -55.22 19.13
N SER A 23 25.14 -55.29 17.92
CA SER A 23 25.76 -54.70 16.73
C SER A 23 25.74 -53.18 16.83
N LEU A 24 26.89 -52.59 17.19
CA LEU A 24 27.19 -51.18 16.98
C LEU A 24 27.33 -50.91 15.48
N LEU A 25 26.20 -50.76 14.80
CA LEU A 25 26.14 -50.11 13.50
C LEU A 25 26.50 -48.64 13.70
N ASN A 26 27.78 -48.32 13.52
CA ASN A 26 28.24 -46.97 13.25
C ASN A 26 27.58 -46.49 11.94
N PHE A 27 26.39 -45.92 12.05
CA PHE A 27 25.84 -45.07 11.01
C PHE A 27 26.70 -43.81 10.92
N TRP A 28 27.80 -43.93 10.18
CA TRP A 28 28.39 -42.80 9.48
C TRP A 28 27.37 -42.33 8.44
N ASN A 29 26.40 -41.54 8.88
CA ASN A 29 25.79 -40.60 7.96
C ASN A 29 26.94 -39.71 7.46
N PRO A 30 27.25 -39.68 6.15
CA PRO A 30 28.17 -38.67 5.64
C PRO A 30 27.62 -37.30 6.02
N PRO A 31 28.47 -36.32 6.34
CA PRO A 31 27.99 -34.98 6.67
C PRO A 31 27.12 -34.50 5.50
N THR A 32 25.90 -34.08 5.79
CA THR A 32 24.98 -33.52 4.80
C THR A 32 25.72 -32.42 4.05
N THR A 33 26.02 -32.64 2.77
CA THR A 33 26.79 -31.68 1.97
C THR A 33 26.08 -30.33 2.03
N ALA A 34 26.70 -29.36 2.70
CA ALA A 34 26.09 -28.06 2.90
C ALA A 34 25.74 -27.48 1.53
N GLN A 35 24.47 -27.12 1.34
CA GLN A 35 24.05 -26.49 0.10
C GLN A 35 24.73 -25.12 0.00
N VAL A 36 25.15 -24.76 -1.21
CA VAL A 36 25.62 -23.40 -1.49
C VAL A 36 24.50 -22.44 -1.13
N THR A 37 24.81 -21.38 -0.41
CA THR A 37 23.86 -20.33 -0.05
C THR A 37 24.39 -18.98 -0.48
N ILE A 38 23.48 -18.07 -0.81
CA ILE A 38 23.79 -16.69 -1.18
C ILE A 38 23.09 -15.78 -0.19
N GLU A 39 23.84 -14.86 0.40
CA GLU A 39 23.37 -13.89 1.37
C GLU A 39 23.88 -12.51 0.97
N ALA A 40 23.01 -11.50 0.90
CA ALA A 40 23.51 -10.13 0.82
C ALA A 40 24.02 -9.70 2.20
N GLN A 41 25.23 -9.16 2.25
CA GLN A 41 25.85 -8.66 3.49
C GLN A 41 24.97 -7.62 4.22
N LEU A 42 24.11 -6.93 3.49
CA LEU A 42 23.09 -6.02 4.01
C LEU A 42 21.74 -6.37 3.36
N PRO A 43 20.72 -6.81 4.11
CA PRO A 43 19.39 -7.02 3.55
C PRO A 43 18.69 -5.69 3.20
N LYS A 44 19.04 -4.59 3.87
CA LYS A 44 18.50 -3.24 3.63
C LYS A 44 19.60 -2.33 3.09
N VAL A 45 19.41 -1.79 1.89
CA VAL A 45 20.43 -1.02 1.16
C VAL A 45 19.81 0.28 0.65
N SER A 46 20.44 1.43 0.90
CA SER A 46 20.03 2.69 0.26
C SER A 46 20.68 2.85 -1.11
N GLU A 47 20.05 3.60 -2.01
CA GLU A 47 20.63 3.98 -3.30
C GLU A 47 22.03 4.61 -3.15
N ALA A 48 22.87 4.46 -4.18
CA ALA A 48 24.26 4.91 -4.24
C ALA A 48 25.19 4.32 -3.14
N LYS A 49 24.86 3.15 -2.60
CA LYS A 49 25.77 2.31 -1.80
C LYS A 49 26.24 1.09 -2.57
N ASP A 50 27.28 0.46 -2.06
CA ASP A 50 27.80 -0.80 -2.57
C ASP A 50 27.08 -1.99 -1.92
N VAL A 51 26.85 -3.06 -2.69
CA VAL A 51 26.19 -4.30 -2.25
C VAL A 51 27.08 -5.50 -2.54
N LEU A 52 27.40 -6.28 -1.51
CA LEU A 52 28.09 -7.55 -1.66
C LEU A 52 27.11 -8.73 -1.48
N LEU A 53 26.91 -9.50 -2.55
CA LEU A 53 26.28 -10.81 -2.51
C LEU A 53 27.36 -11.83 -2.15
N LEU A 54 27.38 -12.23 -0.88
CA LEU A 54 28.28 -13.25 -0.34
C LEU A 54 27.80 -14.64 -0.71
N VAL A 55 28.72 -15.49 -1.17
CA VAL A 55 28.44 -16.90 -1.49
C VAL A 55 29.15 -17.80 -0.49
N HIS A 56 28.38 -18.67 0.16
CA HIS A 56 28.85 -19.61 1.17
C HIS A 56 28.76 -21.06 0.69
N ASN A 57 29.53 -21.97 1.30
CA ASN A 57 29.53 -23.42 1.04
C ASN A 57 29.84 -23.83 -0.42
N LEU A 58 30.71 -23.09 -1.11
CA LEU A 58 31.11 -23.39 -2.49
C LEU A 58 31.71 -24.80 -2.66
N PRO A 59 31.42 -25.49 -3.79
CA PRO A 59 31.94 -26.82 -4.03
C PRO A 59 33.46 -26.77 -4.28
N GLN A 60 34.20 -27.71 -3.68
CA GLN A 60 35.66 -27.77 -3.80
C GLN A 60 36.15 -28.01 -5.24
N ASN A 61 35.37 -28.70 -6.07
CA ASN A 61 35.68 -28.94 -7.48
C ASN A 61 35.16 -27.84 -8.42
N LEU A 62 35.26 -26.57 -8.02
CA LEU A 62 34.86 -25.42 -8.83
C LEU A 62 35.71 -25.32 -10.11
N ALA A 63 35.07 -25.30 -11.28
CA ALA A 63 35.71 -24.98 -12.57
C ALA A 63 35.49 -23.50 -12.95
N GLY A 64 34.33 -22.95 -12.57
CA GLY A 64 33.96 -21.55 -12.78
C GLY A 64 32.55 -21.28 -12.29
N TYR A 65 32.09 -20.04 -12.45
CA TYR A 65 30.71 -19.66 -12.16
C TYR A 65 30.27 -18.49 -13.04
N VAL A 66 28.96 -18.28 -13.11
CA VAL A 66 28.32 -17.25 -13.93
C VAL A 66 27.25 -16.52 -13.12
N TRP A 67 27.23 -15.19 -13.19
CA TRP A 67 26.16 -14.35 -12.65
C TRP A 67 25.23 -13.84 -13.75
N TYR A 68 23.93 -13.92 -13.49
CA TYR A 68 22.86 -13.39 -14.34
C TYR A 68 21.98 -12.40 -13.56
N LYS A 69 21.51 -11.34 -14.22
CA LYS A 69 20.48 -10.43 -13.71
C LYS A 69 19.09 -11.02 -14.00
N GLY A 70 18.20 -11.03 -13.03
CA GLY A 70 16.92 -11.74 -13.10
C GLY A 70 17.03 -13.25 -12.79
N GLN A 71 15.95 -13.99 -13.06
CA GLN A 71 15.84 -15.43 -12.77
C GLN A 71 16.19 -16.33 -13.96
N MET A 72 16.43 -15.77 -15.15
CA MET A 72 16.60 -16.54 -16.39
C MET A 72 18.05 -16.49 -16.87
N THR A 73 18.66 -17.65 -17.10
CA THR A 73 20.09 -17.77 -17.46
C THR A 73 20.36 -17.55 -18.96
N TYR A 74 19.67 -16.61 -19.59
CA TYR A 74 19.85 -16.27 -21.01
C TYR A 74 21.01 -15.28 -21.25
N LEU A 75 21.52 -15.24 -22.48
CA LEU A 75 22.68 -14.42 -22.86
C LEU A 75 22.49 -12.91 -22.57
N TYR A 76 21.28 -12.37 -22.71
CA TYR A 76 21.01 -10.95 -22.44
C TYR A 76 20.95 -10.59 -20.95
N HIS A 77 20.85 -11.59 -20.07
CA HIS A 77 20.92 -11.43 -18.62
C HIS A 77 22.32 -11.69 -18.05
N TYR A 78 23.24 -12.24 -18.86
CA TYR A 78 24.59 -12.61 -18.44
C TYR A 78 25.38 -11.35 -18.06
N ILE A 79 25.73 -11.24 -16.77
CA ILE A 79 26.49 -10.11 -16.22
C ILE A 79 27.99 -10.39 -16.42
N THR A 80 28.48 -11.48 -15.85
CA THR A 80 29.90 -11.86 -15.89
C THR A 80 30.09 -13.30 -15.45
N SER A 81 31.20 -13.92 -15.87
CA SER A 81 31.66 -15.21 -15.34
C SER A 81 33.13 -15.19 -14.99
N TYR A 82 33.50 -16.01 -14.02
CA TYR A 82 34.88 -16.28 -13.64
C TYR A 82 35.24 -17.73 -13.98
N VAL A 83 36.34 -17.90 -14.71
CA VAL A 83 36.97 -19.20 -14.97
C VAL A 83 38.12 -19.36 -13.98
N VAL A 84 38.05 -20.39 -13.14
CA VAL A 84 39.08 -20.66 -12.12
C VAL A 84 40.41 -20.97 -12.79
N ASP A 85 40.37 -21.70 -13.90
CA ASP A 85 41.54 -22.02 -14.72
C ASP A 85 42.06 -20.76 -15.44
N GLY A 86 43.29 -20.36 -15.12
CA GLY A 86 43.88 -19.12 -15.61
C GLY A 86 43.27 -17.82 -15.05
N GLN A 87 42.42 -17.89 -14.01
CA GLN A 87 41.84 -16.74 -13.28
C GLN A 87 41.20 -15.67 -14.18
N ARG A 88 40.41 -16.08 -15.17
CA ARG A 88 39.86 -15.17 -16.19
C ARG A 88 38.46 -14.69 -15.84
N ILE A 89 38.24 -13.38 -15.89
CA ILE A 89 36.92 -12.76 -15.86
C ILE A 89 36.46 -12.53 -17.30
N ILE A 90 35.21 -12.85 -17.59
CA ILE A 90 34.54 -12.60 -18.87
C ILE A 90 33.31 -11.73 -18.56
N TYR A 91 33.14 -10.65 -19.32
CA TYR A 91 32.03 -9.70 -19.15
C TYR A 91 30.91 -9.99 -20.16
N GLY A 92 29.68 -9.74 -19.74
CA GLY A 92 28.47 -10.03 -20.51
C GLY A 92 27.68 -8.81 -20.97
N PRO A 93 26.61 -9.01 -21.76
CA PRO A 93 25.73 -7.94 -22.20
C PRO A 93 25.04 -7.17 -21.06
N ALA A 94 24.85 -7.79 -19.89
CA ALA A 94 24.27 -7.15 -18.71
C ALA A 94 25.30 -6.54 -17.75
N TYR A 95 26.58 -6.49 -18.13
CA TYR A 95 27.63 -5.83 -17.37
C TYR A 95 27.50 -4.30 -17.47
N SER A 96 27.28 -3.61 -16.34
CA SER A 96 27.18 -2.15 -16.31
C SER A 96 28.51 -1.44 -16.00
N GLY A 97 29.58 -2.21 -15.71
CA GLY A 97 30.88 -1.66 -15.31
C GLY A 97 31.00 -1.39 -13.82
N ARG A 98 29.97 -1.71 -13.04
CA ARG A 98 29.91 -1.52 -11.57
C ARG A 98 30.01 -2.84 -10.82
N GLU A 99 30.00 -3.96 -11.53
CA GLU A 99 30.02 -5.30 -10.97
C GLU A 99 31.45 -5.82 -10.83
N THR A 100 31.82 -6.33 -9.65
CA THR A 100 33.11 -6.98 -9.41
C THR A 100 32.88 -8.37 -8.85
N VAL A 101 33.49 -9.37 -9.46
CA VAL A 101 33.38 -10.78 -9.03
C VAL A 101 34.67 -11.30 -8.42
N TYR A 102 34.54 -12.15 -7.40
CA TYR A 102 35.65 -12.65 -6.60
C TYR A 102 35.84 -14.17 -6.75
N SER A 103 37.04 -14.68 -6.45
CA SER A 103 37.33 -16.12 -6.55
C SER A 103 36.40 -17.01 -5.72
N ASN A 104 35.80 -16.48 -4.64
CA ASN A 104 34.76 -17.12 -3.83
C ASN A 104 33.33 -16.89 -4.36
N ALA A 105 33.14 -16.77 -5.68
CA ALA A 105 31.87 -16.54 -6.37
C ALA A 105 31.03 -15.33 -5.95
N SER A 106 31.49 -14.52 -4.99
CA SER A 106 30.75 -13.36 -4.49
C SER A 106 30.74 -12.24 -5.53
N LEU A 107 29.66 -11.44 -5.52
CA LEU A 107 29.43 -10.34 -6.45
C LEU A 107 29.27 -9.03 -5.68
N LEU A 108 30.20 -8.10 -5.87
CA LEU A 108 30.03 -6.70 -5.49
C LEU A 108 29.33 -5.96 -6.63
N ILE A 109 28.33 -5.15 -6.30
CA ILE A 109 27.71 -4.17 -7.21
C ILE A 109 27.90 -2.80 -6.57
N GLN A 110 28.63 -1.92 -7.25
CA GLN A 110 28.95 -0.59 -6.73
C GLN A 110 27.86 0.43 -7.09
N ASN A 111 27.63 1.40 -6.21
CA ASN A 111 26.66 2.50 -6.41
C ASN A 111 25.32 2.01 -6.98
N VAL A 112 24.61 1.14 -6.25
CA VAL A 112 23.37 0.52 -6.73
C VAL A 112 22.25 1.54 -6.97
N THR A 113 21.44 1.29 -8.00
CA THR A 113 20.27 2.10 -8.37
C THR A 113 19.01 1.25 -8.40
N TRP A 114 17.85 1.87 -8.58
CA TRP A 114 16.58 1.14 -8.72
C TRP A 114 16.51 0.17 -9.91
N GLU A 115 17.38 0.32 -10.91
CA GLU A 115 17.50 -0.66 -12.00
C GLU A 115 18.22 -1.95 -11.56
N ASP A 116 18.96 -1.92 -10.46
CA ASP A 116 19.64 -3.07 -9.86
C ASP A 116 18.78 -3.81 -8.81
N ALA A 117 17.64 -3.24 -8.41
CA ALA A 117 16.68 -3.96 -7.59
C ALA A 117 16.05 -5.12 -8.37
N GLY A 118 15.90 -6.28 -7.73
CA GLY A 118 15.34 -7.48 -8.36
C GLY A 118 16.14 -8.75 -8.09
N SER A 119 15.77 -9.84 -8.77
CA SER A 119 16.46 -11.12 -8.62
C SER A 119 17.81 -11.15 -9.34
N TYR A 120 18.74 -11.97 -8.85
CA TYR A 120 20.02 -12.33 -9.46
C TYR A 120 20.20 -13.83 -9.35
N THR A 121 20.74 -14.47 -10.39
CA THR A 121 20.98 -15.91 -10.43
C THR A 121 22.46 -16.22 -10.56
N LEU A 122 23.00 -17.00 -9.62
CA LEU A 122 24.31 -17.63 -9.73
C LEU A 122 24.16 -19.03 -10.32
N HIS A 123 25.01 -19.34 -11.31
CA HIS A 123 25.16 -20.65 -11.93
C HIS A 123 26.58 -21.15 -11.67
N ILE A 124 26.73 -22.25 -10.93
CA ILE A 124 28.04 -22.81 -10.57
C ILE A 124 28.42 -23.96 -11.50
N ILE A 125 29.66 -23.94 -12.02
CA ILE A 125 30.21 -24.94 -12.93
C ILE A 125 31.28 -25.76 -12.19
N LYS A 126 31.13 -27.09 -12.18
CA LYS A 126 32.04 -28.02 -11.50
C LYS A 126 32.93 -28.79 -12.48
N ARG A 127 34.08 -29.28 -11.99
CA ARG A 127 35.10 -30.04 -12.75
C ARG A 127 34.86 -31.54 -12.57
N GLY A 128 34.63 -32.26 -13.69
CA GLY A 128 34.30 -33.69 -13.74
C GLY A 128 32.82 -34.00 -13.38
N ASP A 129 32.13 -34.97 -13.98
CA ASP A 129 32.54 -36.01 -14.96
C ASP A 129 31.48 -36.19 -16.08
N GLY A 130 31.89 -36.71 -17.24
CA GLY A 130 31.00 -37.17 -18.32
C GLY A 130 30.29 -36.07 -19.12
N THR A 131 29.02 -35.82 -18.81
CA THR A 131 28.07 -35.08 -19.67
C THR A 131 27.06 -34.20 -18.91
N ALA A 132 27.17 -34.09 -17.60
CA ALA A 132 26.30 -33.24 -16.78
C ALA A 132 27.13 -32.48 -15.74
N GLY A 133 27.65 -31.31 -16.12
CA GLY A 133 28.19 -30.35 -15.15
C GLY A 133 27.09 -30.01 -14.16
N VAL A 134 27.22 -30.45 -12.91
CA VAL A 134 26.16 -30.30 -11.90
C VAL A 134 26.02 -28.82 -11.53
N THR A 135 25.09 -28.17 -12.21
CA THR A 135 24.76 -26.77 -12.01
C THR A 135 24.04 -26.57 -10.68
N GLY A 136 24.65 -25.80 -9.79
CA GLY A 136 23.94 -25.15 -8.70
C GLY A 136 23.33 -23.85 -9.21
N HIS A 137 21.99 -23.76 -9.23
CA HIS A 137 21.25 -22.53 -9.49
C HIS A 137 20.78 -21.94 -8.16
N PHE A 138 21.09 -20.66 -7.92
CA PHE A 138 20.67 -19.96 -6.71
C PHE A 138 20.17 -18.57 -7.08
N THR A 139 18.97 -18.24 -6.62
CA THR A 139 18.34 -16.93 -6.85
C THR A 139 18.33 -16.13 -5.56
N PHE A 140 18.90 -14.92 -5.61
CA PHE A 140 18.83 -13.93 -4.53
C PHE A 140 18.03 -12.71 -5.01
N THR A 141 17.22 -12.06 -4.17
CA THR A 141 16.49 -10.84 -4.56
C THR A 141 16.98 -9.64 -3.75
N LEU A 142 17.55 -8.66 -4.47
CA LEU A 142 18.02 -7.40 -3.94
C LEU A 142 16.86 -6.40 -3.81
N TYR A 143 16.77 -5.75 -2.65
CA TYR A 143 15.80 -4.69 -2.36
C TYR A 143 16.53 -3.43 -1.90
N LEU A 144 16.09 -2.27 -2.39
CA LEU A 144 16.56 -0.96 -1.91
C LEU A 144 15.57 -0.33 -0.92
N GLU A 145 16.03 0.64 -0.14
CA GLU A 145 15.18 1.45 0.74
C GLU A 145 14.17 2.26 -0.08
N THR A 146 12.88 2.01 0.15
CA THR A 146 11.78 2.69 -0.56
C THR A 146 11.89 4.21 -0.45
N PRO A 147 11.67 4.95 -1.57
CA PRO A 147 11.77 6.41 -1.57
C PRO A 147 10.63 7.00 -0.75
N LYS A 148 10.71 8.28 -0.34
CA LYS A 148 9.54 8.98 0.21
C LYS A 148 8.53 9.19 -0.93
N PRO A 149 7.32 8.63 -0.86
CA PRO A 149 6.36 8.79 -1.94
C PRO A 149 5.64 10.13 -1.89
N SER A 150 5.02 10.50 -3.00
CA SER A 150 4.09 11.61 -3.15
C SER A 150 2.82 11.12 -3.86
N ILE A 151 1.70 11.81 -3.64
CA ILE A 151 0.44 11.52 -4.35
C ILE A 151 0.21 12.58 -5.43
N SER A 152 0.09 12.15 -6.68
CA SER A 152 -0.48 12.95 -7.76
C SER A 152 -2.00 12.74 -7.85
N SER A 153 -2.77 13.77 -8.19
CA SER A 153 -4.25 13.76 -8.21
C SER A 153 -4.80 14.37 -9.49
N SER A 154 -5.86 13.78 -10.05
CA SER A 154 -6.58 14.34 -11.20
C SER A 154 -7.46 15.55 -10.85
N ASN A 155 -8.03 15.58 -9.64
CA ASN A 155 -8.83 16.70 -9.13
C ASN A 155 -8.88 16.65 -7.59
N LEU A 156 -8.38 17.71 -6.95
CA LEU A 156 -8.41 17.89 -5.49
C LEU A 156 -9.74 18.45 -4.96
N ASN A 157 -10.59 19.01 -5.83
CA ASN A 157 -11.84 19.66 -5.46
C ASN A 157 -13.03 19.05 -6.24
N PRO A 158 -13.33 17.75 -6.06
CA PRO A 158 -14.41 17.08 -6.80
C PRO A 158 -15.80 17.59 -6.38
N ARG A 159 -16.72 17.62 -7.34
CA ARG A 159 -18.15 17.84 -7.10
C ARG A 159 -18.84 16.58 -6.56
N GLU A 160 -19.56 16.74 -5.45
CA GLU A 160 -20.23 15.65 -4.74
C GLU A 160 -21.12 14.79 -5.65
N ALA A 161 -20.86 13.48 -5.62
CA ALA A 161 -21.53 12.41 -6.38
C ALA A 161 -21.56 12.57 -7.91
N MET A 162 -20.81 13.53 -8.49
CA MET A 162 -20.77 13.77 -9.94
C MET A 162 -19.45 13.35 -10.57
N GLU A 163 -18.33 13.60 -9.89
CA GLU A 163 -17.00 13.45 -10.47
C GLU A 163 -16.26 12.24 -9.91
N ALA A 164 -15.41 11.64 -10.76
CA ALA A 164 -14.45 10.62 -10.37
C ALA A 164 -13.06 11.25 -10.25
N VAL A 165 -12.26 10.75 -9.29
CA VAL A 165 -10.90 11.21 -9.03
C VAL A 165 -9.96 10.01 -9.11
N SER A 166 -8.79 10.20 -9.71
CA SER A 166 -7.67 9.26 -9.58
C SER A 166 -6.57 9.88 -8.72
N LEU A 167 -6.09 9.10 -7.75
CA LEU A 167 -4.90 9.39 -6.94
C LEU A 167 -3.83 8.36 -7.32
N THR A 168 -2.65 8.80 -7.71
CA THR A 168 -1.53 7.91 -8.08
C THR A 168 -0.38 8.11 -7.11
N CYS A 169 0.17 7.01 -6.61
CA CYS A 169 1.35 7.01 -5.75
C CYS A 169 2.62 7.02 -6.62
N ASP A 170 3.49 7.98 -6.38
CA ASP A 170 4.73 8.21 -7.11
C ASP A 170 5.93 8.21 -6.14
N PRO A 171 7.13 7.79 -6.57
CA PRO A 171 7.47 7.27 -7.89
C PRO A 171 7.09 5.79 -8.07
N ALA A 172 7.04 5.35 -9.34
CA ALA A 172 6.95 3.93 -9.68
C ALA A 172 8.20 3.18 -9.19
N THR A 173 8.05 2.39 -8.13
CA THR A 173 9.12 1.61 -7.50
C THR A 173 8.99 0.12 -7.91
N PRO A 174 9.98 -0.47 -8.62
CA PRO A 174 9.97 -1.88 -8.96
C PRO A 174 10.01 -2.80 -7.72
N VAL A 175 9.35 -3.96 -7.81
CA VAL A 175 9.33 -5.02 -6.76
C VAL A 175 8.81 -4.55 -5.39
N ALA A 176 8.17 -3.37 -5.32
CA ALA A 176 7.46 -2.87 -4.16
C ALA A 176 5.94 -3.01 -4.31
N SER A 177 5.23 -3.11 -3.19
CA SER A 177 3.77 -3.02 -3.11
C SER A 177 3.33 -1.63 -2.65
N TYR A 178 2.13 -1.24 -3.08
CA TYR A 178 1.50 0.02 -2.72
C TYR A 178 0.32 -0.25 -1.79
N LEU A 179 0.24 0.52 -0.71
CA LEU A 179 -0.84 0.49 0.27
C LEU A 179 -1.45 1.89 0.39
N TRP A 180 -2.78 1.95 0.40
CA TRP A 180 -3.52 3.20 0.54
C TRP A 180 -4.14 3.34 1.92
N TRP A 181 -4.10 4.56 2.43
CA TRP A 181 -4.59 4.96 3.73
C TRP A 181 -5.52 6.16 3.58
N MET A 182 -6.52 6.21 4.44
CA MET A 182 -7.47 7.33 4.55
C MET A 182 -7.65 7.65 6.03
N ASN A 183 -7.54 8.93 6.41
CA ASN A 183 -7.61 9.36 7.81
C ASN A 183 -6.66 8.57 8.75
N GLY A 184 -5.45 8.25 8.29
CA GLY A 184 -4.48 7.48 9.05
C GLY A 184 -4.70 5.95 9.06
N GLN A 185 -5.87 5.46 8.62
CA GLN A 185 -6.27 4.04 8.69
C GLN A 185 -6.20 3.36 7.32
N ASN A 186 -6.13 2.01 7.31
CA ASN A 186 -6.20 1.22 6.07
C ASN A 186 -7.46 1.57 5.27
N LEU A 187 -7.32 1.77 3.96
CA LEU A 187 -8.44 2.15 3.10
C LEU A 187 -9.56 1.09 3.13
N PRO A 188 -10.81 1.44 3.50
CA PRO A 188 -11.94 0.53 3.41
C PRO A 188 -12.33 0.34 1.94
N MET A 189 -12.09 -0.85 1.40
CA MET A 189 -12.45 -1.17 0.01
C MET A 189 -13.97 -1.22 -0.15
N THR A 190 -14.50 -0.41 -1.07
CA THR A 190 -15.93 -0.31 -1.37
C THR A 190 -16.15 -0.25 -2.88
N HIS A 191 -17.40 -0.35 -3.33
CA HIS A 191 -17.73 -0.20 -4.76
C HIS A 191 -17.30 1.16 -5.37
N ARG A 192 -17.07 2.19 -4.53
CA ARG A 192 -16.59 3.52 -4.94
C ARG A 192 -15.06 3.68 -4.90
N LEU A 193 -14.34 2.76 -4.26
CA LEU A 193 -12.89 2.85 -4.06
C LEU A 193 -12.24 1.63 -4.73
N GLN A 194 -11.68 1.83 -5.92
CA GLN A 194 -11.11 0.77 -6.75
C GLN A 194 -9.61 1.00 -6.93
N LEU A 195 -8.81 -0.05 -6.77
CA LEU A 195 -7.38 0.00 -7.06
C LEU A 195 -7.10 -0.50 -8.47
N SER A 196 -6.10 0.10 -9.13
CA SER A 196 -5.44 -0.49 -10.30
C SER A 196 -4.84 -1.87 -9.96
N GLU A 197 -4.57 -2.72 -10.95
CA GLU A 197 -3.95 -4.05 -10.76
C GLU A 197 -2.65 -4.03 -9.94
N THR A 198 -1.87 -2.96 -10.02
CA THR A 198 -0.61 -2.76 -9.27
C THR A 198 -0.79 -2.10 -7.91
N ASN A 199 -2.03 -1.79 -7.50
CA ASN A 199 -2.40 -0.92 -6.37
C ASN A 199 -1.83 0.50 -6.37
N ARG A 200 -1.04 0.89 -7.38
CA ARG A 200 -0.38 2.21 -7.45
C ARG A 200 -1.36 3.38 -7.64
N THR A 201 -2.48 3.15 -8.32
CA THR A 201 -3.53 4.16 -8.53
C THR A 201 -4.82 3.76 -7.83
N LEU A 202 -5.37 4.67 -7.03
CA LEU A 202 -6.69 4.61 -6.42
C LEU A 202 -7.68 5.45 -7.24
N PHE A 203 -8.77 4.82 -7.67
CA PHE A 203 -9.90 5.45 -8.34
C PHE A 203 -11.05 5.62 -7.35
N LEU A 204 -11.52 6.86 -7.20
CA LEU A 204 -12.67 7.23 -6.39
C LEU A 204 -13.84 7.57 -7.32
N LEU A 205 -14.91 6.76 -7.29
CA LEU A 205 -16.06 6.88 -8.18
C LEU A 205 -17.21 7.62 -7.48
N GLY A 206 -17.49 8.85 -7.92
CA GLY A 206 -18.57 9.68 -7.38
C GLY A 206 -18.31 10.05 -5.92
N VAL A 207 -17.34 10.93 -5.69
CA VAL A 207 -16.85 11.28 -4.34
C VAL A 207 -17.98 11.84 -3.46
N THR A 208 -18.09 11.34 -2.23
CA THR A 208 -19.11 11.70 -1.23
C THR A 208 -18.46 12.02 0.12
N LYS A 209 -19.22 12.61 1.07
CA LYS A 209 -18.69 13.11 2.36
C LYS A 209 -17.95 12.04 3.19
N ASP A 210 -18.27 10.75 3.01
CA ASP A 210 -17.67 9.60 3.67
C ASP A 210 -16.32 9.13 3.08
N ILE A 211 -16.04 9.47 1.82
CA ILE A 211 -14.77 9.21 1.11
C ILE A 211 -14.05 10.50 0.69
N ALA A 212 -14.34 11.59 1.38
CA ALA A 212 -13.58 12.83 1.32
C ALA A 212 -12.66 12.94 2.54
N GLY A 213 -11.52 13.62 2.39
CA GLY A 213 -10.53 13.77 3.47
C GLY A 213 -9.08 13.54 3.01
N PRO A 214 -8.14 13.46 3.97
CA PRO A 214 -6.73 13.15 3.72
C PRO A 214 -6.51 11.69 3.31
N TYR A 215 -5.81 11.52 2.20
CA TYR A 215 -5.28 10.27 1.68
C TYR A 215 -3.77 10.24 1.79
N GLU A 216 -3.22 9.08 2.12
CA GLU A 216 -1.78 8.81 2.14
C GLU A 216 -1.53 7.48 1.40
N CYS A 217 -0.45 7.40 0.65
CA CYS A 217 0.07 6.15 0.10
C CYS A 217 1.38 5.75 0.79
N GLU A 218 1.56 4.45 0.96
CA GLU A 218 2.79 3.82 1.45
C GLU A 218 3.36 2.92 0.36
N ILE A 219 4.65 3.08 0.07
CA ILE A 219 5.42 2.16 -0.74
C ILE A 219 6.18 1.23 0.20
N ARG A 220 6.02 -0.08 0.02
CA ARG A 220 6.59 -1.11 0.90
C ARG A 220 7.29 -2.19 0.10
N ASN A 221 8.41 -2.66 0.62
CA ASN A 221 9.06 -3.90 0.20
C ASN A 221 9.47 -4.72 1.46
N PRO A 222 10.10 -5.90 1.33
CA PRO A 222 10.45 -6.73 2.49
C PRO A 222 11.42 -6.11 3.49
N VAL A 223 12.09 -5.00 3.13
CA VAL A 223 13.22 -4.43 3.89
C VAL A 223 12.98 -2.99 4.36
N SER A 224 11.93 -2.34 3.83
CA SER A 224 11.57 -0.96 4.14
C SER A 224 10.11 -0.66 3.81
N ALA A 225 9.54 0.33 4.49
CA ALA A 225 8.26 0.93 4.16
C ALA A 225 8.38 2.44 4.34
N SER A 226 7.74 3.21 3.45
CA SER A 226 7.83 4.66 3.41
C SER A 226 6.49 5.26 3.02
N ARG A 227 6.03 6.27 3.77
CA ARG A 227 4.69 6.86 3.68
C ARG A 227 4.77 8.32 3.23
N SER A 228 3.82 8.71 2.39
CA SER A 228 3.71 10.05 1.80
C SER A 228 3.17 11.07 2.80
N ASP A 229 3.38 12.35 2.51
CA ASP A 229 2.62 13.41 3.16
C ASP A 229 1.14 13.38 2.69
N PRO A 230 0.16 13.67 3.55
CA PRO A 230 -1.25 13.52 3.22
C PRO A 230 -1.74 14.51 2.17
N VAL A 231 -2.55 14.03 1.23
CA VAL A 231 -3.26 14.83 0.22
C VAL A 231 -4.76 14.82 0.50
N THR A 232 -5.34 15.99 0.74
CA THR A 232 -6.75 16.13 1.13
C THR A 232 -7.66 16.39 -0.07
N LEU A 233 -8.68 15.56 -0.26
CA LEU A 233 -9.77 15.82 -1.19
C LEU A 233 -10.81 16.75 -0.55
N ASN A 234 -10.96 17.94 -1.12
CA ASN A 234 -11.86 19.00 -0.66
C ASN A 234 -13.20 18.95 -1.40
N LEU A 235 -14.16 18.21 -0.85
CA LEU A 235 -15.45 17.94 -1.51
C LEU A 235 -16.32 19.19 -1.68
N LEU A 236 -16.60 19.58 -2.93
CA LEU A 236 -17.50 20.68 -3.27
C LEU A 236 -18.96 20.23 -3.19
N HIS A 237 -19.73 20.82 -2.27
CA HIS A 237 -21.09 20.38 -1.97
C HIS A 237 -22.01 21.51 -1.48
N GLY A 238 -23.31 21.23 -1.47
CA GLY A 238 -24.35 22.19 -1.09
C GLY A 238 -24.62 23.30 -2.12
N PRO A 239 -25.38 24.35 -1.76
CA PRO A 239 -25.91 24.55 -0.42
C PRO A 239 -27.06 23.58 -0.14
N ASP A 240 -27.01 22.95 1.03
CA ASP A 240 -28.09 22.10 1.52
C ASP A 240 -29.36 22.94 1.77
N LEU A 241 -30.48 22.31 2.12
CA LEU A 241 -31.73 23.02 2.38
C LEU A 241 -31.57 24.02 3.54
N PRO A 242 -31.87 25.33 3.36
CA PRO A 242 -31.61 26.32 4.39
C PRO A 242 -32.55 26.17 5.59
N ARG A 243 -32.04 26.53 6.77
CA ARG A 243 -32.78 26.61 8.03
C ARG A 243 -32.82 28.06 8.48
N ILE A 244 -34.02 28.55 8.80
CA ILE A 244 -34.21 29.88 9.40
C ILE A 244 -34.44 29.71 10.90
N TYR A 245 -33.76 30.52 11.70
CA TYR A 245 -33.85 30.57 13.15
C TYR A 245 -34.06 32.02 13.64
N PRO A 246 -34.90 32.28 14.65
CA PRO A 246 -35.82 31.33 15.29
C PRO A 246 -36.99 30.98 14.35
N SER A 247 -37.71 29.91 14.66
CA SER A 247 -38.91 29.48 13.92
C SER A 247 -40.18 30.26 14.30
N PHE A 248 -40.07 31.31 15.12
CA PHE A 248 -41.21 32.13 15.55
C PHE A 248 -41.79 32.93 14.37
N THR A 249 -43.08 32.75 14.13
CA THR A 249 -43.83 33.36 13.02
C THR A 249 -44.80 34.48 13.44
N TYR A 250 -44.86 34.81 14.73
CA TYR A 250 -45.78 35.80 15.27
C TYR A 250 -45.03 36.76 16.21
N TYR A 251 -45.23 38.06 15.99
CA TYR A 251 -44.60 39.14 16.75
C TYR A 251 -45.63 40.23 17.08
N ARG A 252 -45.39 41.00 18.12
CA ARG A 252 -46.17 42.20 18.45
C ARG A 252 -45.55 43.44 17.82
N SER A 253 -46.37 44.40 17.46
CA SER A 253 -45.92 45.71 17.01
C SER A 253 -45.02 46.38 18.07
N GLY A 254 -43.83 46.82 17.68
CA GLY A 254 -42.78 47.36 18.55
C GLY A 254 -41.70 46.37 18.98
N GLU A 255 -41.85 45.06 18.74
CA GLU A 255 -40.81 44.05 19.02
C GLU A 255 -39.64 44.12 18.02
N ASN A 256 -38.51 43.52 18.37
CA ASN A 256 -37.35 43.43 17.48
C ASN A 256 -37.34 42.08 16.77
N LEU A 257 -37.59 42.06 15.46
CA LEU A 257 -37.41 40.86 14.65
C LEU A 257 -35.92 40.62 14.42
N TYR A 258 -35.47 39.39 14.70
CA TYR A 258 -34.15 38.89 14.32
C TYR A 258 -34.30 37.50 13.73
N LEU A 259 -33.76 37.30 12.52
CA LEU A 259 -33.68 36.03 11.82
C LEU A 259 -32.22 35.75 11.44
N SER A 260 -31.85 34.48 11.44
CA SER A 260 -30.58 33.96 10.94
C SER A 260 -30.84 32.77 10.04
N CYS A 261 -30.15 32.72 8.90
CA CYS A 261 -30.23 31.65 7.93
C CYS A 261 -28.93 30.86 7.88
N PHE A 262 -29.03 29.53 7.81
CA PHE A 262 -27.90 28.62 7.74
C PHE A 262 -28.19 27.46 6.77
N ALA A 263 -27.22 27.15 5.91
CA ALA A 263 -27.15 25.94 5.12
C ALA A 263 -25.73 25.38 5.18
N ASP A 264 -25.60 24.04 5.13
CA ASP A 264 -24.32 23.37 4.97
C ASP A 264 -23.84 23.52 3.51
N SER A 265 -22.58 23.88 3.31
CA SER A 265 -22.01 24.06 1.97
C SER A 265 -20.50 24.28 2.02
N ASN A 266 -19.79 23.71 1.03
CA ASN A 266 -18.38 23.93 0.80
C ASN A 266 -18.14 24.27 -0.69
N PRO A 267 -17.50 25.40 -1.04
CA PRO A 267 -17.12 26.51 -0.17
C PRO A 267 -18.34 27.19 0.50
N PRO A 268 -18.11 28.10 1.47
CA PRO A 268 -19.18 28.85 2.12
C PRO A 268 -20.09 29.57 1.10
N ALA A 269 -21.40 29.36 1.23
CA ALA A 269 -22.39 29.92 0.32
C ALA A 269 -22.70 31.41 0.56
N GLU A 270 -23.20 32.08 -0.48
CA GLU A 270 -23.78 33.42 -0.48
C GLU A 270 -25.23 33.36 0.03
N TYR A 271 -25.70 34.40 0.74
CA TYR A 271 -27.04 34.44 1.35
C TYR A 271 -27.76 35.74 0.98
N SER A 272 -29.05 35.68 0.68
CA SER A 272 -29.90 36.86 0.45
C SER A 272 -31.30 36.70 1.06
N TRP A 273 -31.89 37.83 1.46
CA TRP A 273 -33.22 37.88 2.06
C TRP A 273 -34.20 38.65 1.19
N THR A 274 -35.41 38.10 1.07
CA THR A 274 -36.56 38.76 0.43
C THR A 274 -37.77 38.79 1.38
N ILE A 275 -38.60 39.82 1.24
CA ILE A 275 -39.94 39.89 1.85
C ILE A 275 -40.94 40.01 0.70
N ASN A 276 -41.91 39.09 0.62
CA ASN A 276 -42.90 39.02 -0.45
C ASN A 276 -42.25 39.06 -1.85
N GLY A 277 -41.12 38.37 -2.03
CA GLY A 277 -40.33 38.35 -3.27
C GLY A 277 -39.45 39.57 -3.54
N LYS A 278 -39.57 40.66 -2.77
CA LYS A 278 -38.72 41.84 -2.91
C LYS A 278 -37.44 41.69 -2.10
N PHE A 279 -36.27 41.80 -2.75
CA PHE A 279 -34.96 41.84 -2.10
C PHE A 279 -34.89 42.91 -1.01
N GLN A 280 -34.27 42.55 0.11
CA GLN A 280 -34.01 43.44 1.24
C GLN A 280 -32.51 43.64 1.46
N LEU A 281 -31.76 42.55 1.68
CA LEU A 281 -30.33 42.58 1.98
C LEU A 281 -29.65 41.26 1.65
N SER A 282 -28.32 41.32 1.50
CA SER A 282 -27.44 40.15 1.43
C SER A 282 -26.83 39.88 2.80
N GLY A 283 -26.72 38.61 3.17
CA GLY A 283 -26.12 38.17 4.44
C GLY A 283 -26.93 37.11 5.18
N ARG A 284 -26.26 36.41 6.11
CA ARG A 284 -26.88 35.34 6.93
C ARG A 284 -27.93 35.86 7.91
N LYS A 285 -27.76 37.07 8.42
CA LYS A 285 -28.61 37.67 9.46
C LYS A 285 -29.52 38.73 8.87
N PHE A 286 -30.75 38.78 9.36
CA PHE A 286 -31.77 39.74 8.96
C PHE A 286 -32.46 40.28 10.22
N SER A 287 -32.66 41.59 10.33
CA SER A 287 -33.27 42.19 11.52
C SER A 287 -34.06 43.44 11.20
N ILE A 288 -35.22 43.59 11.85
CA ILE A 288 -36.04 44.80 11.82
C ILE A 288 -36.30 45.20 13.29
N PRO A 289 -35.67 46.29 13.78
CA PRO A 289 -36.02 46.83 15.09
C PRO A 289 -37.40 47.48 15.03
N GLN A 290 -38.15 47.41 16.15
CA GLN A 290 -39.50 48.01 16.27
C GLN A 290 -40.43 47.65 15.10
N ILE A 291 -40.59 46.35 14.85
CA ILE A 291 -41.40 45.82 13.75
C ILE A 291 -42.86 46.29 13.86
N THR A 292 -43.53 46.44 12.73
CA THR A 292 -44.93 46.91 12.64
C THR A 292 -45.76 46.01 11.72
N THR A 293 -47.09 46.12 11.78
CA THR A 293 -48.04 45.34 10.96
C THR A 293 -47.69 45.33 9.45
N LYS A 294 -47.15 46.44 8.92
CA LYS A 294 -46.67 46.60 7.53
C LYS A 294 -45.55 45.62 7.12
N HIS A 295 -44.83 45.06 8.09
CA HIS A 295 -43.75 44.11 7.87
C HIS A 295 -44.23 42.65 7.88
N SER A 296 -45.54 42.39 8.02
CA SER A 296 -46.10 41.05 7.84
C SER A 296 -45.91 40.58 6.39
N GLY A 297 -45.52 39.31 6.21
CA GLY A 297 -45.24 38.79 4.87
C GLY A 297 -44.52 37.45 4.85
N LEU A 298 -44.22 36.97 3.64
CA LEU A 298 -43.39 35.80 3.40
C LEU A 298 -41.92 36.23 3.38
N TYR A 299 -41.17 35.83 4.40
CA TYR A 299 -39.73 36.02 4.49
C TYR A 299 -39.05 34.81 3.87
N ALA A 300 -38.22 35.02 2.86
CA ALA A 300 -37.45 33.95 2.23
C ALA A 300 -35.94 34.25 2.28
N CYS A 301 -35.18 33.26 2.73
CA CYS A 301 -33.74 33.20 2.57
C CYS A 301 -33.39 32.36 1.35
N SER A 302 -32.68 32.93 0.39
CA SER A 302 -32.02 32.21 -0.71
C SER A 302 -30.54 32.05 -0.39
N VAL A 303 -29.99 30.90 -0.76
CA VAL A 303 -28.60 30.51 -0.48
C VAL A 303 -27.98 29.91 -1.75
N ARG A 304 -26.81 30.41 -2.15
CA ARG A 304 -26.16 30.06 -3.43
C ARG A 304 -24.69 29.69 -3.23
N ASN A 305 -24.27 28.55 -3.79
CA ASN A 305 -22.85 28.19 -3.87
C ASN A 305 -22.37 28.37 -5.31
N SER A 306 -21.37 29.22 -5.51
CA SER A 306 -20.82 29.57 -6.82
C SER A 306 -19.99 28.44 -7.45
N ALA A 307 -19.33 27.59 -6.65
CA ALA A 307 -18.51 26.49 -7.15
C ALA A 307 -19.34 25.28 -7.58
N THR A 308 -20.41 24.94 -6.85
CA THR A 308 -21.37 23.90 -7.25
C THR A 308 -22.42 24.41 -8.24
N GLY A 309 -22.62 25.73 -8.32
CA GLY A 309 -23.67 26.36 -9.14
C GLY A 309 -25.08 26.09 -8.63
N LYS A 310 -25.23 25.50 -7.43
CA LYS A 310 -26.53 25.16 -6.83
C LYS A 310 -27.07 26.34 -6.02
N GLU A 311 -28.38 26.52 -6.05
CA GLU A 311 -29.13 27.45 -5.20
C GLU A 311 -30.23 26.68 -4.46
N SER A 312 -30.47 27.04 -3.20
CA SER A 312 -31.54 26.52 -2.36
C SER A 312 -32.22 27.66 -1.61
N SER A 313 -33.50 27.52 -1.27
CA SER A 313 -34.22 28.55 -0.53
C SER A 313 -35.13 27.96 0.54
N LYS A 314 -35.38 28.75 1.58
CA LYS A 314 -36.37 28.44 2.63
C LYS A 314 -37.16 29.70 2.95
N SER A 315 -38.46 29.54 3.15
CA SER A 315 -39.35 30.64 3.52
C SER A 315 -40.18 30.34 4.76
N MET A 316 -40.63 31.40 5.42
CA MET A 316 -41.57 31.39 6.54
C MET A 316 -42.46 32.64 6.48
N THR A 317 -43.74 32.50 6.84
CA THR A 317 -44.66 33.64 6.91
C THR A 317 -44.62 34.23 8.30
N ILE A 318 -44.30 35.52 8.40
CA ILE A 318 -44.33 36.28 9.65
C ILE A 318 -45.59 37.15 9.68
N LYS A 319 -46.30 37.12 10.81
CA LYS A 319 -47.46 37.96 11.12
C LYS A 319 -47.11 38.89 12.29
N VAL A 320 -47.47 40.16 12.16
CA VAL A 320 -47.28 41.17 13.20
C VAL A 320 -48.62 41.79 13.55
N SER A 321 -48.94 41.86 14.84
CA SER A 321 -50.15 42.52 15.39
C SER A 321 -49.77 43.72 16.25
#